data_AF-A0A660U8J4-F1
#
_entry.id   AF-A0A660U8J4-F1
#
_cell.length_a   1.000
_cell.length_b   1.000
_cell.length_c   1.000
_cell.angle_alpha   90.00
_cell.angle_beta   90.00
_cell.angle_gamma   90.00
#
_symmetry.space_group_name_H-M   'P 1'
#
loop_
_entity.id
_entity.type
_entity.pdbx_description
1 polymer ?
#
loop_
_entity_poly.entity_id
_entity_poly.type
_entity_poly.pdbx_seq_one_letter_code
_entity_poly.pdbx_strand_id
1 'polypeptide(L)'
;MELERIRITPRDLMYAELFKKRKGRVRARCKLCRSEQGKRLCKAIKAVICPECCRKIRGKIEGCDESCFYYAPLIRRSRFLPSEEELPIYTCLMTDTLNQGMVTAVIARKKPDGNLQAMFILLDLWKRGIRDCFMDADLTEEDLKEQVERGGEIPFKEISYEEFLKLIRWGYEIAKQVKAPIPEELKIWGRKMIGDLSKVPPPEGSLYKCAKCGGDLPEEAVELMKQYALQDDIQFYILCRKCGGQFED
;
A
#
# COMPACT_ATOMS: atom_id res chain seq x y z
N MET A 1 15.83 9.69 10.08
CA MET A 1 15.69 11.15 10.31
C MET A 1 14.95 11.28 11.62
N GLU A 2 15.69 11.40 12.72
CA GLU A 2 15.12 11.50 14.07
C GLU A 2 14.21 12.73 14.12
N LEU A 3 12.91 12.49 14.37
CA LEU A 3 11.88 13.51 14.55
C LEU A 3 12.03 14.25 15.90
N GLU A 4 13.20 14.19 16.52
CA GLU A 4 13.46 14.79 17.81
C GLU A 4 13.26 16.31 17.76
N ARG A 5 12.12 16.70 18.31
CA ARG A 5 11.69 18.06 18.70
C ARG A 5 11.99 19.11 17.64
N ILE A 6 11.21 19.08 16.55
CA ILE A 6 11.09 20.23 15.64
C ILE A 6 10.67 21.45 16.46
N ARG A 7 11.63 22.32 16.79
CA ARG A 7 11.40 23.51 17.60
C ARG A 7 10.68 24.56 16.77
N ILE A 8 9.44 24.86 17.14
CA ILE A 8 8.61 25.88 16.48
C ILE A 8 9.12 27.25 16.88
N THR A 9 9.36 28.11 15.89
CA THR A 9 9.83 29.48 16.12
C THR A 9 8.68 30.47 15.93
N PRO A 10 8.76 31.69 16.51
CA PRO A 10 7.79 32.75 16.24
C PRO A 10 7.61 33.05 14.74
N ARG A 11 8.69 32.91 13.96
CA ARG A 11 8.68 33.05 12.50
C ARG A 11 7.82 31.98 11.81
N ASP A 12 7.82 30.75 12.32
CA ASP A 12 7.00 29.66 11.78
C ASP A 12 5.51 29.93 12.01
N LEU A 13 5.16 30.45 13.18
CA LEU A 13 3.79 30.84 13.54
C LEU A 13 3.30 32.02 12.69
N MET A 14 4.16 33.03 12.48
CA MET A 14 3.86 34.16 11.59
C MET A 14 3.55 33.69 10.17
N TYR A 15 4.37 32.79 9.60
CA TYR A 15 4.08 32.24 8.28
C TYR A 15 2.81 31.39 8.28
N ALA A 16 2.55 30.62 9.32
CA ALA A 16 1.30 29.87 9.44
C ALA A 16 0.06 30.79 9.41
N GLU A 17 0.10 31.93 10.09
CA GLU A 17 -0.97 32.93 10.04
C GLU A 17 -1.13 33.58 8.67
N LEU A 18 -0.03 33.91 7.99
CA LEU A 18 -0.07 34.45 6.64
C LEU A 18 -0.71 33.47 5.65
N PHE A 19 -0.41 32.18 5.77
CA PHE A 19 -1.03 31.12 4.97
C PHE A 19 -2.53 30.95 5.29
N LYS A 20 -2.96 31.15 6.54
CA LYS A 20 -4.39 31.13 6.91
C LYS A 20 -5.19 32.28 6.30
N LYS A 21 -4.60 33.47 6.16
CA LYS A 21 -5.28 34.71 5.73
C LYS A 21 -5.43 34.89 4.20
N ARG A 22 -5.12 33.87 3.37
CA ARG A 22 -5.25 33.87 1.88
C ARG A 22 -4.69 35.13 1.16
N LYS A 23 -3.61 35.75 1.65
CA LYS A 23 -2.93 36.85 0.94
C LYS A 23 -1.65 36.35 0.26
N GLY A 24 -1.77 35.92 -1.00
CA GLY A 24 -0.64 35.71 -1.93
C GLY A 24 0.24 34.47 -1.71
N ARG A 25 1.07 34.15 -2.71
CA ARG A 25 2.09 33.08 -2.65
C ARG A 25 3.19 33.49 -1.66
N VAL A 26 3.02 33.16 -0.39
CA VAL A 26 4.04 33.37 0.65
C VAL A 26 5.26 32.50 0.30
N ARG A 27 6.38 33.13 -0.08
CA ARG A 27 7.68 32.46 -0.28
C ARG A 27 8.29 32.14 1.08
N ALA A 28 7.93 31.00 1.65
CA ALA A 28 8.50 30.51 2.91
C ALA A 28 9.56 29.44 2.65
N ARG A 29 10.57 29.35 3.51
CA ARG A 29 11.52 28.24 3.51
C ARG A 29 10.89 27.03 4.20
N CYS A 30 11.14 25.83 3.69
CA CYS A 30 10.72 24.59 4.31
C CYS A 30 11.36 24.46 5.71
N LYS A 31 10.56 24.16 6.73
CA LYS A 31 11.08 23.95 8.08
C LYS A 31 12.07 22.78 8.18
N LEU A 32 11.84 21.72 7.39
CA LEU A 32 12.56 20.46 7.48
C LEU A 32 13.88 20.46 6.69
N CYS A 33 13.86 20.87 5.42
CA CYS A 33 15.05 20.86 4.56
C CYS A 33 15.58 22.25 4.20
N ARG A 34 14.99 23.32 4.75
CA ARG A 34 15.37 24.73 4.51
C ARG A 34 15.29 25.23 3.06
N SER A 35 14.83 24.41 2.12
CA SER A 35 14.65 24.81 0.73
C SER A 35 13.62 25.94 0.58
N GLU A 36 13.72 26.73 -0.49
CA GLU A 36 12.79 27.85 -0.75
C GLU A 36 11.43 27.40 -1.33
N GLN A 37 11.17 26.10 -1.31
CA GLN A 37 9.94 25.48 -1.83
C GLN A 37 8.88 25.26 -0.73
N GLY A 38 8.90 26.04 0.35
CA GLY A 38 7.91 25.96 1.43
C GLY A 38 6.55 26.45 0.96
N LYS A 39 5.67 25.51 0.61
CA LYS A 39 4.36 25.78 -0.02
C LYS A 39 3.17 25.19 0.73
N ARG A 40 3.40 24.36 1.76
CA ARG A 40 2.35 23.64 2.48
C ARG A 40 2.41 23.96 3.96
N LEU A 41 1.29 24.40 4.54
CA LEU A 41 1.18 24.47 5.99
C LEU A 41 0.85 23.09 6.55
N CYS A 42 1.79 22.48 7.27
CA CYS A 42 1.59 21.19 7.92
C CYS A 42 0.91 21.40 9.28
N LYS A 43 -0.25 20.77 9.51
CA LYS A 43 -0.97 20.85 10.79
C LYS A 43 -0.24 20.11 11.90
N ALA A 44 0.24 18.88 11.63
CA ALA A 44 1.00 18.06 12.57
C ALA A 44 2.24 18.81 13.12
N ILE A 45 3.03 19.40 12.22
CA ILE A 45 4.26 20.11 12.59
C ILE A 45 3.99 21.58 12.95
N LYS A 46 2.81 22.13 12.62
CA LYS A 46 2.47 23.55 12.82
C LYS A 46 3.46 24.52 12.13
N ALA A 47 4.01 24.13 10.98
CA ALA A 47 4.97 24.93 10.23
C ALA A 47 4.81 24.76 8.71
N VAL A 48 5.43 25.66 7.94
CA VAL A 48 5.46 25.57 6.48
C VAL A 48 6.56 24.60 6.03
N ILE A 49 6.18 23.63 5.19
CA ILE A 49 7.08 22.62 4.64
C ILE A 49 6.96 22.54 3.11
N CYS A 50 7.98 21.96 2.46
CA CYS A 50 7.93 21.69 1.03
C CYS A 50 7.13 20.41 0.72
N PRO A 51 6.64 20.25 -0.51
CA PRO A 51 5.96 19.02 -0.96
C PRO A 51 6.77 17.74 -0.76
N GLU A 52 8.08 17.82 -0.95
CA GLU A 52 9.00 16.67 -0.86
C GLU A 52 9.10 16.13 0.57
N CYS A 53 9.40 17.02 1.53
CA CYS A 53 9.43 16.64 2.94
C CYS A 53 8.05 16.22 3.44
N CYS A 54 6.97 16.86 2.96
CA CYS A 54 5.60 16.44 3.26
C CYS A 54 5.36 15.00 2.83
N ARG A 55 5.79 14.59 1.63
CA ARG A 55 5.66 13.22 1.13
C ARG A 55 6.43 12.22 2.02
N LYS A 56 7.65 12.56 2.43
CA LYS A 56 8.51 11.66 3.23
C LYS A 56 7.95 11.29 4.61
N ILE A 57 7.27 12.25 5.26
CA ILE A 57 6.74 12.11 6.63
C ILE A 57 5.24 11.83 6.69
N ARG A 58 4.55 11.87 5.55
CA ARG A 58 3.09 11.73 5.44
C ARG A 58 2.63 10.42 6.05
N GLY A 59 1.60 10.46 6.91
CA GLY A 59 1.03 9.28 7.57
C GLY A 59 1.96 8.61 8.59
N LYS A 60 3.17 9.14 8.81
CA LYS A 60 4.18 8.58 9.74
C LYS A 60 4.33 9.38 11.03
N ILE A 61 3.61 10.50 11.16
CA ILE A 61 3.69 11.41 12.31
C ILE A 61 2.29 11.67 12.87
N GLU A 62 2.22 11.83 14.18
CA GLU A 62 0.96 12.13 14.89
C GLU A 62 0.34 13.44 14.40
N GLY A 63 -0.96 13.42 14.11
CA GLY A 63 -1.72 14.55 13.54
C GLY A 63 -1.56 14.75 12.02
N CYS A 64 -0.91 13.82 11.30
CA CYS A 64 -0.95 13.75 9.84
C CYS A 64 -2.00 12.73 9.39
N ASP A 65 -3.27 13.13 9.44
CA ASP A 65 -4.45 12.27 9.27
C ASP A 65 -5.41 12.78 8.16
N GLU A 66 -6.62 12.23 8.13
CA GLU A 66 -7.72 12.57 7.23
C GLU A 66 -8.23 14.02 7.33
N SER A 67 -7.80 14.79 8.34
CA SER A 67 -8.10 16.22 8.48
C SER A 67 -7.10 17.11 7.72
N CYS A 68 -6.03 16.54 7.20
CA CYS A 68 -4.97 17.28 6.51
C CYS A 68 -5.34 17.59 5.05
N PHE A 69 -5.40 18.86 4.66
CA PHE A 69 -5.77 19.28 3.30
C PHE A 69 -4.93 18.64 2.18
N TYR A 70 -3.69 18.24 2.45
CA TYR A 70 -2.78 17.65 1.46
C TYR A 70 -2.67 16.13 1.52
N TYR A 71 -3.10 15.51 2.62
CA TYR A 71 -3.07 14.06 2.79
C TYR A 71 -4.47 13.47 2.64
N ALA A 72 -5.49 14.17 3.15
CA ALA A 72 -6.88 13.81 3.02
C ALA A 72 -7.27 13.51 1.58
N PRO A 73 -6.94 14.30 0.53
CA PRO A 73 -7.30 13.94 -0.85
C PRO A 73 -6.59 12.70 -1.41
N LEU A 74 -5.50 12.25 -0.79
CA LEU A 74 -4.75 11.06 -1.20
C LEU A 74 -5.28 9.81 -0.49
N ILE A 75 -5.66 9.94 0.78
CA ILE A 75 -6.50 8.95 1.47
C ILE A 75 -7.87 8.88 0.78
N ARG A 76 -8.38 10.04 0.34
CA ARG A 76 -9.66 10.26 -0.31
C ARG A 76 -9.56 10.26 -1.85
N ARG A 77 -8.78 9.36 -2.46
CA ARG A 77 -9.09 9.01 -3.86
C ARG A 77 -10.51 8.45 -3.94
N SER A 78 -10.92 7.69 -2.92
CA SER A 78 -12.32 7.49 -2.53
C SER A 78 -12.82 8.65 -1.66
N ARG A 79 -13.82 9.42 -2.09
CA ARG A 79 -14.52 10.39 -1.20
C ARG A 79 -15.39 9.70 -0.13
N PHE A 80 -15.53 8.38 -0.23
CA PHE A 80 -16.37 7.56 0.63
C PHE A 80 -15.52 6.89 1.70
N LEU A 81 -16.03 6.82 2.93
CA LEU A 81 -15.51 5.93 3.96
C LEU A 81 -16.16 4.54 3.76
N PRO A 82 -15.58 3.47 4.33
CA PRO A 82 -16.22 2.16 4.29
C PRO A 82 -17.63 2.25 4.87
N SER A 83 -18.62 1.69 4.16
CA SER A 83 -19.98 1.59 4.68
C SER A 83 -20.02 0.73 5.95
N GLU A 84 -20.96 1.03 6.85
CA GLU A 84 -21.19 0.13 7.99
C GLU A 84 -21.78 -1.21 7.53
N GLU A 85 -22.56 -1.20 6.45
CA GLU A 85 -23.13 -2.39 5.82
C GLU A 85 -22.08 -3.26 5.13
N GLU A 86 -22.21 -4.59 5.31
CA GLU A 86 -21.45 -5.58 4.54
C GLU A 86 -22.03 -5.69 3.13
N LEU A 87 -21.30 -5.17 2.15
CA LEU A 87 -21.70 -5.22 0.75
C LEU A 87 -21.41 -6.60 0.14
N PRO A 88 -22.25 -7.10 -0.77
CA PRO A 88 -22.00 -8.37 -1.45
C PRO A 88 -20.73 -8.32 -2.30
N ILE A 89 -20.00 -9.44 -2.35
CA ILE A 89 -18.85 -9.59 -3.25
C ILE A 89 -19.35 -9.62 -4.68
N TYR A 90 -18.76 -8.77 -5.53
CA TYR A 90 -19.00 -8.76 -6.97
C TYR A 90 -18.04 -9.71 -7.68
N THR A 91 -16.72 -9.53 -7.49
CA THR A 91 -15.69 -10.41 -8.07
C THR A 91 -14.40 -10.38 -7.25
N CYS A 92 -13.58 -11.41 -7.41
CA CYS A 92 -12.20 -11.48 -6.94
C CYS A 92 -11.32 -11.87 -8.13
N LEU A 93 -10.26 -11.10 -8.38
CA LEU A 93 -9.35 -11.29 -9.50
C LEU A 93 -7.91 -11.40 -9.00
N MET A 94 -7.06 -12.08 -9.77
CA MET A 94 -5.61 -11.97 -9.62
C MET A 94 -4.89 -12.02 -10.95
N THR A 95 -3.71 -11.42 -11.03
CA THR A 95 -2.82 -11.60 -12.19
C THR A 95 -2.23 -13.02 -12.20
N ASP A 96 -2.03 -13.58 -13.38
CA ASP A 96 -1.42 -14.92 -13.54
C ASP A 96 0.11 -14.90 -13.45
N THR A 97 0.64 -14.31 -12.37
CA THR A 97 2.07 -14.03 -12.17
C THR A 97 2.59 -14.56 -10.84
N LEU A 98 1.93 -15.56 -10.26
CA LEU A 98 2.42 -16.24 -9.06
C LEU A 98 3.84 -16.78 -9.24
N ASN A 99 4.19 -17.16 -10.47
CA ASN A 99 5.53 -17.60 -10.86
C ASN A 99 6.57 -16.46 -10.94
N GLN A 100 6.17 -15.20 -10.85
CA GLN A 100 7.06 -14.03 -10.85
C GLN A 100 7.17 -13.38 -9.46
N GLY A 101 6.51 -13.95 -8.44
CA GLY A 101 6.51 -13.40 -7.08
C GLY A 101 5.69 -12.12 -6.90
N MET A 102 5.41 -11.41 -7.98
CA MET A 102 4.62 -10.18 -8.00
C MET A 102 3.19 -10.49 -8.45
N VAL A 103 2.21 -10.23 -7.59
CA VAL A 103 0.79 -10.52 -7.90
C VAL A 103 -0.06 -9.31 -7.58
N THR A 104 -0.90 -8.90 -8.53
CA THR A 104 -1.97 -7.93 -8.23
C THR A 104 -3.25 -8.72 -7.96
N ALA A 105 -3.78 -8.59 -6.74
CA ALA A 105 -5.05 -9.18 -6.33
C ALA A 105 -6.10 -8.07 -6.22
N VAL A 106 -7.29 -8.29 -6.78
CA VAL A 106 -8.40 -7.32 -6.76
C VAL A 106 -9.61 -7.96 -6.12
N ILE A 107 -10.28 -7.24 -5.23
CA ILE A 107 -11.60 -7.61 -4.72
C ILE A 107 -12.55 -6.43 -4.92
N ALA A 108 -13.70 -6.70 -5.52
CA ALA A 108 -14.76 -5.72 -5.70
C ALA A 108 -16.04 -6.15 -4.98
N ARG A 109 -16.74 -5.17 -4.37
CA ARG A 109 -18.04 -5.34 -3.74
C ARG A 109 -19.06 -4.40 -4.38
N LYS A 110 -20.30 -4.85 -4.52
CA LYS A 110 -21.37 -4.09 -5.19
C LYS A 110 -22.19 -3.29 -4.19
N LYS A 111 -22.33 -1.99 -4.44
CA LYS A 111 -23.16 -1.06 -3.66
C LYS A 111 -24.62 -1.13 -4.09
N PRO A 112 -25.58 -0.66 -3.26
CA PRO A 112 -26.99 -0.59 -3.61
C PRO A 112 -27.30 0.30 -4.83
N ASP A 113 -26.47 1.31 -5.10
CA ASP A 113 -26.59 2.20 -6.27
C ASP A 113 -26.14 1.54 -7.59
N GLY A 114 -25.62 0.31 -7.54
CA GLY A 114 -25.11 -0.44 -8.67
C GLY A 114 -23.62 -0.26 -8.94
N ASN A 115 -22.98 0.76 -8.35
CA ASN A 115 -21.54 0.99 -8.47
C ASN A 115 -20.76 0.03 -7.56
N LEU A 116 -19.44 -0.02 -7.76
CA LEU A 116 -18.52 -0.92 -7.09
C LEU A 116 -17.60 -0.17 -6.13
N GLN A 117 -17.20 -0.87 -5.07
CA GLN A 117 -16.02 -0.58 -4.29
C GLN A 117 -14.97 -1.63 -4.63
N ALA A 118 -13.82 -1.24 -5.17
CA ALA A 118 -12.73 -2.15 -5.53
C ALA A 118 -11.43 -1.83 -4.78
N MET A 119 -10.82 -2.87 -4.22
CA MET A 119 -9.52 -2.83 -3.56
C MET A 119 -8.51 -3.58 -4.41
N PHE A 120 -7.40 -2.92 -4.74
CA PHE A 120 -6.29 -3.46 -5.51
C PHE A 120 -5.10 -3.63 -4.57
N ILE A 121 -4.61 -4.85 -4.42
CA ILE A 121 -3.54 -5.19 -3.51
C ILE A 121 -2.37 -5.71 -4.33
N LEU A 122 -1.23 -5.03 -4.24
CA LEU A 122 0.01 -5.46 -4.88
C LEU A 122 0.81 -6.29 -3.88
N LEU A 123 1.03 -7.54 -4.22
CA LEU A 123 1.78 -8.51 -3.43
C LEU A 123 3.17 -8.71 -4.04
N ASP A 124 4.14 -8.84 -3.14
CA ASP A 124 5.53 -9.17 -3.43
C ASP A 124 5.90 -10.37 -2.57
N LEU A 125 5.57 -11.56 -3.07
CA LEU A 125 5.70 -12.83 -2.36
C LEU A 125 7.16 -13.28 -2.21
N TRP A 126 8.12 -12.54 -2.79
CA TRP A 126 9.55 -12.83 -2.69
C TRP A 126 10.33 -11.82 -1.84
N LYS A 127 9.75 -10.66 -1.55
CA LYS A 127 10.33 -9.70 -0.61
C LYS A 127 9.34 -9.30 0.48
N ARG A 128 8.52 -8.29 0.20
CA ARG A 128 7.83 -7.48 1.22
C ARG A 128 6.49 -8.03 1.67
N GLY A 129 5.95 -9.02 0.97
CA GLY A 129 4.62 -9.57 1.20
C GLY A 129 3.54 -8.66 0.63
N ILE A 130 3.14 -7.62 1.36
CA ILE A 130 2.20 -6.60 0.88
C ILE A 130 2.98 -5.35 0.52
N ARG A 131 3.07 -5.07 -0.78
CA ARG A 131 3.86 -3.95 -1.31
C ARG A 131 3.07 -2.66 -1.36
N ASP A 132 1.84 -2.71 -1.85
CA ASP A 132 0.97 -1.54 -1.95
C ASP A 132 -0.51 -1.93 -1.92
N CYS A 133 -1.38 -0.98 -1.63
CA CYS A 133 -2.82 -1.15 -1.63
C CYS A 133 -3.51 0.13 -2.11
N PHE A 134 -4.40 -0.01 -3.09
CA PHE A 134 -5.22 1.08 -3.59
C PHE A 134 -6.70 0.75 -3.42
N MET A 135 -7.49 1.80 -3.23
CA MET A 135 -8.93 1.69 -3.05
C MET A 135 -9.65 2.69 -3.95
N ASP A 136 -10.66 2.20 -4.66
CA ASP A 136 -11.60 3.01 -5.40
C ASP A 136 -13.04 2.63 -5.03
N ALA A 137 -13.71 3.51 -4.30
CA ALA A 137 -15.00 3.18 -3.68
C ALA A 137 -16.22 3.56 -4.54
N ASP A 138 -15.98 4.05 -5.76
CA ASP A 138 -17.06 4.45 -6.65
C ASP A 138 -16.66 4.22 -8.11
N LEU A 139 -16.66 2.95 -8.50
CA LEU A 139 -16.37 2.49 -9.86
C LEU A 139 -17.63 1.97 -10.54
N THR A 140 -17.76 2.19 -11.83
CA THR A 140 -18.68 1.37 -12.63
C THR A 140 -18.06 0.00 -12.93
N GLU A 141 -18.89 -0.97 -13.35
CA GLU A 141 -18.39 -2.27 -13.81
C GLU A 141 -17.46 -2.11 -15.03
N GLU A 142 -17.74 -1.13 -15.90
CA GLU A 142 -16.92 -0.79 -17.07
C GLU A 142 -15.57 -0.18 -16.66
N ASP A 143 -15.54 0.72 -15.68
CA ASP A 143 -14.29 1.29 -15.16
C ASP A 143 -13.39 0.23 -14.53
N LEU A 144 -13.98 -0.70 -13.77
CA LEU A 144 -13.22 -1.82 -13.19
C LEU A 144 -12.61 -2.68 -14.31
N LYS A 145 -13.41 -3.01 -15.33
CA LYS A 145 -12.93 -3.75 -16.49
C LYS A 145 -11.80 -3.02 -17.21
N GLU A 146 -11.96 -1.72 -17.46
CA GLU A 146 -10.93 -0.90 -18.10
C GLU A 146 -9.64 -0.83 -17.25
N GLN A 147 -9.74 -0.73 -15.93
CA GLN A 147 -8.57 -0.73 -15.03
C GLN A 147 -7.83 -2.07 -15.03
N VAL A 148 -8.58 -3.17 -15.06
CA VAL A 148 -8.06 -4.54 -15.13
C VAL A 148 -7.41 -4.80 -16.50
N GLU A 149 -8.00 -4.31 -17.58
CA GLU A 149 -7.47 -4.46 -18.96
C GLU A 149 -6.31 -3.50 -19.28
N ARG A 150 -6.31 -2.27 -18.73
CA ARG A 150 -5.21 -1.29 -18.89
C ARG A 150 -4.02 -1.58 -17.97
N GLY A 151 -4.19 -2.42 -16.95
CA GLY A 151 -3.20 -2.70 -15.91
C GLY A 151 -1.89 -3.36 -16.39
N GLY A 152 -1.81 -3.82 -17.65
CA GLY A 152 -0.58 -4.31 -18.27
C GLY A 152 -0.80 -5.50 -19.21
N GLU A 153 0.30 -6.04 -19.76
CA GLU A 153 0.32 -7.20 -20.67
C GLU A 153 -0.18 -8.51 -20.02
N ILE A 154 -0.35 -8.51 -18.70
CA ILE A 154 -0.59 -9.69 -17.89
C ILE A 154 -2.08 -9.81 -17.59
N PRO A 155 -2.74 -10.89 -18.04
CA PRO A 155 -4.16 -11.05 -17.86
C PRO A 155 -4.51 -11.30 -16.39
N PHE A 156 -5.62 -10.71 -15.97
CA PHE A 156 -6.29 -11.11 -14.74
C PHE A 156 -7.15 -12.33 -15.00
N LYS A 157 -7.22 -13.19 -14.00
CA LYS A 157 -8.17 -14.30 -13.93
C LYS A 157 -9.04 -14.16 -12.69
N GLU A 158 -10.27 -14.60 -12.83
CA GLU A 158 -11.20 -14.69 -11.70
C GLU A 158 -10.81 -15.84 -10.79
N ILE A 159 -10.89 -15.60 -9.49
CA ILE A 159 -10.59 -16.57 -8.43
C ILE A 159 -11.70 -16.58 -7.39
N SER A 160 -11.80 -17.67 -6.64
CA SER A 160 -12.74 -17.70 -5.52
C SER A 160 -12.34 -16.73 -4.41
N TYR A 161 -13.31 -16.27 -3.62
CA TYR A 161 -13.03 -15.44 -2.44
C TYR A 161 -12.13 -16.16 -1.43
N GLU A 162 -12.26 -17.47 -1.28
CA GLU A 162 -11.41 -18.26 -0.39
C GLU A 162 -9.95 -18.28 -0.85
N GLU A 163 -9.70 -18.45 -2.17
CA GLU A 163 -8.37 -18.38 -2.74
C GLU A 163 -7.77 -16.98 -2.61
N PHE A 164 -8.58 -15.96 -2.86
CA PHE A 164 -8.19 -14.57 -2.64
C PHE A 164 -7.73 -14.35 -1.19
N LEU A 165 -8.50 -14.81 -0.21
CA LEU A 165 -8.13 -14.68 1.20
C LEU A 165 -6.84 -15.41 1.56
N LYS A 166 -6.63 -16.63 1.04
CA LYS A 166 -5.38 -17.38 1.23
C LYS A 166 -4.18 -16.62 0.65
N LEU A 167 -4.35 -16.00 -0.51
CA LEU A 167 -3.32 -15.19 -1.16
C LEU A 167 -2.96 -13.94 -0.34
N ILE A 168 -3.95 -13.18 0.13
CA ILE A 168 -3.71 -12.02 0.99
C ILE A 168 -3.08 -12.44 2.33
N ARG A 169 -3.54 -13.56 2.90
CA ARG A 169 -2.97 -14.12 4.14
C ARG A 169 -1.50 -14.46 3.97
N TRP A 170 -1.10 -15.02 2.83
CA TRP A 170 0.29 -15.30 2.50
C TRP A 170 1.13 -14.02 2.45
N GLY A 171 0.70 -13.02 1.70
CA GLY A 171 1.39 -11.72 1.66
C GLY A 171 1.49 -11.07 3.04
N TYR A 172 0.46 -11.17 3.87
CA TYR A 172 0.45 -10.64 5.23
C TYR A 172 1.48 -11.31 6.14
N GLU A 173 1.62 -12.65 6.07
CA GLU A 173 2.62 -13.38 6.87
C GLU A 173 4.04 -13.05 6.44
N ILE A 174 4.31 -12.86 5.14
CA ILE A 174 5.61 -12.38 4.67
C ILE A 174 5.90 -10.99 5.24
N ALA A 175 4.96 -10.05 5.08
CA ALA A 175 5.10 -8.68 5.58
C ALA A 175 5.37 -8.66 7.09
N LYS A 176 4.71 -9.54 7.86
CA LYS A 176 4.93 -9.70 9.29
C LYS A 176 6.34 -10.20 9.62
N GLN A 177 6.85 -11.22 8.91
CA GLN A 177 8.19 -11.76 9.16
C GLN A 177 9.31 -10.75 8.85
N VAL A 178 9.17 -10.00 7.77
CA VAL A 178 10.15 -8.97 7.37
C VAL A 178 9.91 -7.61 8.02
N LYS A 179 8.88 -7.49 8.88
CA LYS A 179 8.44 -6.26 9.54
C LYS A 179 8.16 -5.11 8.55
N ALA A 180 7.62 -5.45 7.38
CA ALA A 180 7.17 -4.46 6.41
C ALA A 180 5.94 -3.69 6.93
N PRO A 181 5.86 -2.36 6.70
CA PRO A 181 4.69 -1.59 7.06
C PRO A 181 3.50 -1.99 6.17
N ILE A 182 2.35 -2.28 6.78
CA ILE A 182 1.11 -2.52 6.05
C ILE A 182 0.59 -1.20 5.46
N PRO A 183 0.17 -1.16 4.17
CA PRO A 183 -0.44 0.01 3.55
C PRO A 183 -1.66 0.52 4.32
N GLU A 184 -1.87 1.84 4.32
CA GLU A 184 -2.89 2.48 5.16
C GLU A 184 -4.30 2.18 4.66
N GLU A 185 -4.48 2.11 3.34
CA GLU A 185 -5.69 1.70 2.66
C GLU A 185 -6.14 0.32 3.14
N LEU A 186 -5.21 -0.62 3.28
CA LEU A 186 -5.53 -1.96 3.78
C LEU A 186 -5.90 -1.95 5.27
N LYS A 187 -5.32 -1.06 6.09
CA LYS A 187 -5.72 -0.92 7.50
C LYS A 187 -7.13 -0.33 7.64
N ILE A 188 -7.46 0.67 6.84
CA ILE A 188 -8.74 1.38 6.88
C ILE A 188 -9.86 0.50 6.30
N TRP A 189 -9.62 -0.10 5.13
CA TRP A 189 -10.65 -0.79 4.36
C TRP A 189 -10.62 -2.31 4.51
N GLY A 190 -9.52 -2.89 4.97
CA GLY A 190 -9.32 -4.34 4.97
C GLY A 190 -10.44 -5.09 5.67
N ARG A 191 -10.81 -4.68 6.89
CA ARG A 191 -11.89 -5.37 7.63
C ARG A 191 -13.22 -5.41 6.85
N LYS A 192 -13.52 -4.40 6.03
CA LYS A 192 -14.76 -4.32 5.25
C LYS A 192 -14.65 -5.02 3.90
N MET A 193 -13.50 -4.91 3.24
CA MET A 193 -13.29 -5.50 1.92
C MET A 193 -13.00 -6.99 2.01
N ILE A 194 -12.10 -7.39 2.90
CA ILE A 194 -11.57 -8.76 3.00
C ILE A 194 -12.03 -9.50 4.26
N GLY A 195 -12.64 -8.83 5.22
CA GLY A 195 -13.10 -9.46 6.45
C GLY A 195 -11.96 -9.72 7.44
N ASP A 196 -12.15 -10.72 8.30
CA ASP A 196 -11.18 -11.09 9.34
C ASP A 196 -10.19 -12.15 8.85
N LEU A 197 -8.99 -11.71 8.48
CA LEU A 197 -7.90 -12.59 8.04
C LEU A 197 -7.39 -13.55 9.12
N SER A 198 -7.66 -13.31 10.41
CA SER A 198 -7.19 -14.19 11.48
C SER A 198 -7.84 -15.59 11.42
N LYS A 199 -9.00 -15.69 10.78
CA LYS A 199 -9.73 -16.94 10.55
C LYS A 199 -9.14 -17.77 9.40
N VAL A 200 -8.26 -17.18 8.59
CA VAL A 200 -7.61 -17.85 7.46
C VAL A 200 -6.31 -18.49 7.96
N PRO A 201 -6.14 -19.81 7.81
CA PRO A 201 -4.91 -20.46 8.25
C PRO A 201 -3.70 -19.87 7.52
N PRO A 202 -2.55 -19.72 8.20
CA PRO A 202 -1.32 -19.32 7.53
C PRO A 202 -0.92 -20.36 6.47
N PRO A 203 -0.18 -19.96 5.42
CA PRO A 203 0.31 -20.90 4.42
C PRO A 203 1.22 -21.97 5.04
N GLU A 204 1.08 -23.20 4.57
CA GLU A 204 1.88 -24.34 5.03
C GLU A 204 3.28 -24.34 4.38
N GLY A 205 4.28 -24.77 5.16
CA GLY A 205 5.67 -24.89 4.73
C GLY A 205 6.41 -23.54 4.69
N SER A 206 7.32 -23.40 3.73
CA SER A 206 8.05 -22.14 3.54
C SER A 206 7.14 -21.07 2.97
N LEU A 207 7.25 -19.84 3.49
CA LEU A 207 6.60 -18.66 2.90
C LEU A 207 7.17 -18.33 1.52
N TYR A 208 8.44 -18.65 1.26
CA TYR A 208 9.05 -18.43 -0.03
C TYR A 208 9.10 -19.75 -0.79
N LYS A 209 8.43 -19.78 -1.94
CA LYS A 209 8.24 -20.96 -2.78
C LYS A 209 8.81 -20.72 -4.16
N CYS A 210 9.25 -21.79 -4.81
CA CYS A 210 9.75 -21.74 -6.17
C CYS A 210 8.66 -21.30 -7.16
N ALA A 211 8.97 -20.30 -7.97
CA ALA A 211 8.21 -19.83 -9.13
C ALA A 211 7.61 -20.94 -10.01
N LYS A 212 8.41 -21.96 -10.29
CA LYS A 212 8.13 -22.96 -11.33
C LYS A 212 7.39 -24.19 -10.82
N CYS A 213 7.74 -24.67 -9.62
CA CYS A 213 7.18 -25.92 -9.08
C CYS A 213 6.47 -25.77 -7.73
N GLY A 214 6.39 -24.56 -7.15
CA GLY A 214 5.77 -24.31 -5.84
C GLY A 214 6.49 -24.95 -4.65
N GLY A 215 7.64 -25.58 -4.87
CA GLY A 215 8.41 -26.24 -3.82
C GLY A 215 9.06 -25.24 -2.86
N ASP A 216 9.15 -25.62 -1.59
CA ASP A 216 9.79 -24.81 -0.56
C ASP A 216 11.28 -24.54 -0.86
N LEU A 217 11.71 -23.32 -0.57
CA LEU A 217 13.11 -22.92 -0.66
C LEU A 217 13.92 -23.34 0.59
N PRO A 218 15.24 -23.55 0.48
CA PRO A 218 16.10 -23.83 1.62
C PRO A 218 16.06 -22.70 2.66
N GLU A 219 16.15 -23.07 3.94
CA GLU A 219 16.07 -22.12 5.07
C GLU A 219 17.13 -21.01 4.98
N GLU A 220 18.36 -21.36 4.57
CA GLU A 220 19.46 -20.41 4.36
C GLU A 220 19.11 -19.32 3.33
N ALA A 221 18.43 -19.70 2.24
CA ALA A 221 17.98 -18.77 1.21
C ALA A 221 16.84 -17.89 1.74
N VAL A 222 15.91 -18.49 2.50
CA VAL A 222 14.79 -17.78 3.13
C VAL A 222 15.29 -16.71 4.10
N GLU A 223 16.29 -17.01 4.93
CA GLU A 223 16.85 -16.03 5.88
C GLU A 223 17.57 -14.88 5.16
N LEU A 224 18.30 -15.19 4.08
CA LEU A 224 18.90 -14.15 3.23
C LEU A 224 17.83 -13.26 2.59
N MET A 225 16.73 -13.86 2.10
CA MET A 225 15.61 -13.14 1.52
C MET A 225 14.99 -12.17 2.55
N LYS A 226 14.73 -12.63 3.76
CA LYS A 226 14.19 -11.80 4.85
C LYS A 226 15.14 -10.65 5.21
N GLN A 227 16.45 -10.90 5.23
CA GLN A 227 17.45 -9.91 5.60
C GLN A 227 17.43 -8.70 4.66
N TYR A 228 17.26 -8.92 3.36
CA TYR A 228 17.29 -7.85 2.35
C TYR A 228 15.92 -7.51 1.75
N ALA A 229 14.83 -8.11 2.23
CA ALA A 229 13.47 -7.91 1.71
C ALA A 229 13.00 -6.44 1.68
N LEU A 230 13.56 -5.55 2.50
CA LEU A 230 13.18 -4.13 2.53
C LEU A 230 14.08 -3.23 1.68
N GLN A 231 15.15 -3.78 1.08
CA GLN A 231 16.10 -3.06 0.24
C GLN A 231 15.68 -3.19 -1.22
N ASP A 232 15.19 -2.09 -1.80
CA ASP A 232 14.64 -2.08 -3.16
C ASP A 232 15.74 -2.25 -4.25
N ASP A 233 17.01 -2.09 -3.88
CA ASP A 233 18.20 -2.18 -4.75
C ASP A 233 18.84 -3.58 -4.81
N ILE A 234 18.40 -4.50 -3.96
CA ILE A 234 18.90 -5.88 -3.96
C ILE A 234 17.94 -6.76 -4.74
N GLN A 235 18.51 -7.49 -5.71
CA GLN A 235 17.79 -8.52 -6.45
C GLN A 235 18.25 -9.91 -6.02
N PHE A 236 17.31 -10.82 -5.83
CA PHE A 236 17.60 -12.23 -5.59
C PHE A 236 17.53 -13.02 -6.89
N TYR A 237 18.65 -13.66 -7.23
CA TYR A 237 18.68 -14.71 -8.24
C TYR A 237 18.59 -16.06 -7.53
N ILE A 238 17.48 -16.78 -7.72
CA ILE A 238 17.20 -18.02 -7.00
C ILE A 238 17.11 -19.19 -7.98
N LEU A 239 17.88 -20.24 -7.70
CA LEU A 239 17.86 -21.50 -8.45
C LEU A 239 17.23 -22.61 -7.60
N CYS A 240 16.08 -23.11 -8.05
CA CYS A 240 15.39 -24.19 -7.36
C CYS A 240 16.11 -25.52 -7.58
N ARG A 241 16.62 -26.11 -6.50
CA ARG A 241 17.28 -27.43 -6.53
C ARG A 241 16.37 -28.58 -6.97
N LYS A 242 15.04 -28.45 -6.83
CA LYS A 242 14.06 -29.50 -7.20
C LYS A 242 13.75 -29.57 -8.69
N CYS A 243 13.59 -28.41 -9.35
CA CYS A 243 13.13 -28.36 -10.76
C CYS A 243 14.08 -27.61 -11.71
N GLY A 244 15.23 -27.14 -11.20
CA GLY A 244 16.16 -26.28 -11.94
C GLY A 244 15.58 -24.94 -12.35
N GLY A 245 14.42 -24.54 -11.81
CA GLY A 245 13.78 -23.27 -12.11
C GLY A 245 14.65 -22.11 -11.63
N GLN A 246 14.95 -21.19 -12.53
CA GLN A 246 15.65 -19.93 -12.27
C GLN A 246 14.61 -18.82 -12.22
N PHE A 247 14.71 -17.94 -11.24
CA PHE A 247 13.85 -16.77 -11.14
C PHE A 247 14.59 -15.59 -10.49
N GLU A 248 14.22 -14.40 -10.94
CA GLU A 248 14.74 -13.09 -10.56
C GLU A 248 13.58 -12.23 -10.07
N ASP A 249 13.83 -11.38 -9.08
CA ASP A 249 12.84 -10.52 -8.43
C ASP A 249 13.00 -9.00 -8.68
#